data_AF-A0A7X7E610-F1
#
_entry.id   AF-A0A7X7E610-F1
#
_cell.length_a   1.000
_cell.length_b   1.000
_cell.length_c   1.000
_cell.angle_alpha   90.00
_cell.angle_beta   90.00
_cell.angle_gamma   90.00
#
_symmetry.space_group_name_H-M   'P 1'
#
loop_
_entity.id
_entity.type
_entity.pdbx_description
1 polymer ?
#
loop_
_entity_poly.entity_id
_entity_poly.type
_entity_poly.pdbx_seq_one_letter_code
_entity_poly.pdbx_strand_id
1 'polypeptide(L)' 'MIRQADKQLKDQWRDKFNLLPKDSRIALRQALSELRIDALRKSEYSWNKHKAPMALYWKCVGVYAGHIARTININ' A
#
# COMPACT_ATOMS: atom_id res chain seq x y z
N MET A 1 -4.98 18.28 20.64
CA MET A 1 -5.13 16.88 21.11
C MET A 1 -5.13 15.86 19.97
N ILE A 2 -6.06 15.91 18.99
CA ILE A 2 -6.16 14.90 17.90
C ILE A 2 -4.87 14.77 17.05
N ARG A 3 -4.21 15.89 16.70
CA ARG A 3 -2.98 15.88 15.87
C ARG A 3 -1.76 15.22 16.52
N GLN A 4 -1.64 15.29 17.85
CA GLN A 4 -0.52 14.67 18.57
C GLN A 4 -0.69 13.15 18.69
N ALA A 5 -1.91 12.68 18.96
CA ALA A 5 -2.23 11.25 18.98
C ALA A 5 -1.99 10.58 17.61
N ASP A 6 -2.35 11.26 16.52
CA ASP A 6 -2.11 10.78 15.15
C ASP A 6 -0.61 10.71 14.81
N LYS A 7 0.18 11.70 15.23
CA LYS A 7 1.63 11.69 15.05
C LYS A 7 2.28 10.53 15.81
N GLN A 8 1.93 10.34 17.08
CA GLN A 8 2.48 9.27 17.91
C GLN A 8 2.18 7.89 17.33
N LEU A 9 0.95 7.68 16.84
CA LEU A 9 0.58 6.44 16.20
C LEU A 9 1.45 6.20 14.95
N LYS A 10 1.57 7.20 14.07
CA LYS A 10 2.38 7.12 12.84
C LYS A 10 3.85 6.80 13.12
N ASP A 11 4.44 7.44 14.13
CA ASP A 11 5.81 7.17 14.53
C ASP A 11 5.98 5.72 15.01
N GLN A 12 5.06 5.19 15.84
CA GLN A 12 5.10 3.79 16.29
C GLN A 12 5.04 2.78 15.13
N TRP A 13 4.18 3.00 14.14
CA TRP A 13 4.11 2.12 12.97
C TRP A 13 5.39 2.19 12.13
N ARG A 14 5.91 3.40 11.91
CA ARG A 14 7.17 3.60 11.17
C ARG A 14 8.31 2.83 11.84
N ASP A 15 8.42 2.92 13.16
CA ASP A 15 9.48 2.27 13.91
C ASP A 15 9.36 0.75 13.82
N LYS A 16 8.14 0.19 13.91
CA LYS A 16 7.91 -1.25 13.66
C LYS A 16 8.40 -1.70 12.28
N PHE A 17 8.14 -0.94 11.23
CA PHE A 17 8.62 -1.29 9.89
C PHE A 17 10.14 -1.14 9.76
N ASN A 18 10.74 -0.14 10.41
CA ASN A 18 12.19 0.05 10.41
C ASN A 18 12.96 -1.05 11.17
N LEU A 19 12.34 -1.65 12.19
CA LEU A 19 12.90 -2.77 12.93
C LEU A 19 12.94 -4.09 12.14
N LEU A 20 12.20 -4.20 11.04
CA LEU A 20 12.26 -5.38 10.17
C LEU A 20 13.66 -5.47 9.51
N PRO A 21 14.21 -6.68 9.30
CA PRO A 21 15.42 -6.86 8.50
C PRO A 21 15.31 -6.19 7.13
N LYS A 22 16.44 -5.69 6.60
CA LYS A 22 16.48 -4.99 5.30
C LYS A 22 15.85 -5.81 4.18
N ASP A 23 16.17 -7.10 4.12
CA ASP A 23 15.62 -8.02 3.10
C ASP A 23 14.11 -8.19 3.23
N SER A 24 13.57 -8.23 4.45
CA SER A 24 12.13 -8.27 4.68
C SER A 24 11.44 -6.99 4.21
N ARG A 25 12.07 -5.82 4.41
CA ARG A 25 11.54 -4.54 3.91
C ARG A 25 11.56 -4.48 2.38
N ILE A 26 12.63 -4.98 1.75
CA ILE A 26 12.74 -5.09 0.30
C ILE A 26 11.65 -6.00 -0.25
N ALA A 27 11.50 -7.22 0.31
CA ALA A 27 10.50 -8.19 -0.11
C ALA A 27 9.08 -7.63 0.04
N LEU A 28 8.76 -6.97 1.16
CA LEU A 28 7.47 -6.35 1.39
C LEU A 28 7.19 -5.22 0.38
N ARG A 29 8.16 -4.35 0.13
CA ARG A 29 8.04 -3.27 -0.86
C ARG A 29 7.79 -3.83 -2.26
N GLN A 30 8.47 -4.92 -2.63
CA GLN A 30 8.29 -5.59 -3.91
C GLN A 30 6.88 -6.19 -4.02
N ALA A 31 6.45 -6.97 -3.03
CA ALA A 31 5.12 -7.58 -3.00
C ALA A 31 3.99 -6.54 -3.10
N LEU A 32 4.11 -5.41 -2.40
CA LEU A 32 3.15 -4.30 -2.50
C LEU A 32 3.15 -3.63 -3.89
N SER A 33 4.32 -3.55 -4.54
CA SER A 33 4.44 -3.01 -5.89
C SER A 33 3.81 -3.92 -6.93
N GLU A 34 4.00 -5.23 -6.80
CA GLU A 34 3.35 -6.25 -7.62
C GLU A 34 1.83 -6.27 -7.41
N LEU A 35 1.38 -6.20 -6.15
CA LEU A 35 -0.04 -6.09 -5.81
C LEU A 35 -0.68 -4.85 -6.44
N ARG A 36 0.03 -3.70 -6.44
CA ARG A 36 -0.44 -2.50 -7.12
C ARG A 36 -0.69 -2.76 -8.61
N ILE A 37 0.25 -3.41 -9.30
CA ILE A 37 0.13 -3.69 -10.73
C ILE A 37 -1.07 -4.61 -11.00
N ASP A 38 -1.19 -5.70 -10.24
CA ASP A 38 -2.31 -6.64 -10.35
C ASP A 38 -3.66 -5.97 -10.09
N ALA A 39 -3.75 -5.17 -9.02
CA ALA A 39 -4.96 -4.44 -8.68
C ALA A 39 -5.38 -3.45 -9.79
N LEU A 40 -4.43 -2.75 -10.42
CA LEU A 40 -4.75 -1.86 -11.55
C LEU A 40 -5.30 -2.63 -12.76
N ARG A 41 -4.71 -3.79 -13.09
CA ARG A 41 -5.24 -4.66 -14.16
C ARG A 41 -6.65 -5.15 -13.84
N LYS A 42 -6.91 -5.57 -12.60
CA LYS A 42 -8.24 -6.01 -12.15
C LYS A 42 -9.26 -4.88 -12.14
N SER A 43 -8.84 -3.65 -11.82
CA SER A 43 -9.66 -2.45 -11.93
C SER A 43 -10.10 -2.21 -13.37
N GLU A 44 -9.15 -2.20 -14.32
CA GLU A 44 -9.43 -2.01 -15.75
C GLU A 44 -10.33 -3.13 -16.30
N TYR A 45 -10.03 -4.38 -15.97
CA TYR A 45 -10.88 -5.51 -16.33
C TYR A 45 -12.32 -5.36 -15.81
N SER A 46 -12.49 -4.96 -14.55
CA SER A 46 -13.81 -4.74 -13.95
C SER A 46 -14.56 -3.60 -14.64
N TRP A 47 -13.85 -2.55 -15.04
CA TRP A 47 -14.40 -1.44 -15.81
C TRP A 47 -14.94 -1.92 -17.17
N ASN A 48 -14.14 -2.68 -17.91
CA ASN A 48 -14.53 -3.26 -19.21
C ASN A 48 -15.70 -4.26 -19.10
N LYS A 49 -15.93 -4.83 -17.91
CA LYS A 49 -17.05 -5.73 -17.63
C LYS A 49 -18.27 -5.00 -17.03
N HIS A 50 -18.28 -3.67 -17.01
CA HIS A 50 -19.35 -2.85 -16.44
C HIS A 50 -19.59 -3.12 -14.94
N LYS A 51 -18.54 -3.52 -14.19
CA LYS A 51 -18.58 -3.76 -12.74
C LYS A 51 -17.97 -2.59 -11.98
N ALA A 52 -18.64 -1.44 -12.02
CA ALA A 52 -18.11 -0.18 -11.47
C ALA A 52 -17.67 -0.25 -9.99
N PRO A 53 -18.42 -0.88 -9.06
CA PRO A 53 -17.97 -0.99 -7.66
C PRO A 53 -16.69 -1.81 -7.51
N MET A 54 -16.51 -2.87 -8.30
CA MET A 54 -15.27 -3.65 -8.28
C MET A 54 -14.10 -2.92 -8.93
N ALA A 55 -14.36 -2.15 -9.98
CA ALA A 55 -13.35 -1.29 -10.56
C ALA A 55 -12.81 -0.29 -9.52
N LEU A 56 -13.71 0.39 -8.80
CA LEU A 56 -13.33 1.32 -7.73
C LEU A 56 -12.57 0.61 -6.59
N TYR A 57 -13.06 -0.54 -6.12
CA TYR A 57 -12.40 -1.32 -5.08
C TYR A 57 -10.95 -1.64 -5.46
N TRP A 58 -10.74 -2.23 -6.64
CA TRP A 58 -9.40 -2.58 -7.11
C TRP A 58 -8.52 -1.34 -7.35
N LYS A 59 -9.11 -0.23 -7.80
CA LYS A 59 -8.38 1.04 -7.91
C LYS A 59 -7.87 1.53 -6.56
N CYS A 60 -8.71 1.51 -5.52
CA CYS A 60 -8.34 1.87 -4.16
C CYS A 60 -7.23 0.97 -3.63
N VAL A 61 -7.35 -0.36 -3.81
CA VAL A 61 -6.30 -1.32 -3.42
C VAL A 61 -4.95 -0.94 -4.05
N GLY A 62 -4.91 -0.68 -5.35
CA GLY A 62 -3.67 -0.30 -6.04
C GLY A 62 -3.08 1.04 -5.58
N VAL A 63 -3.94 2.00 -5.21
CA VAL A 63 -3.51 3.29 -4.64
C VAL A 63 -2.86 3.09 -3.27
N TYR A 64 -3.52 2.37 -2.36
CA TYR A 64 -3.00 2.15 -1.00
C TYR A 64 -1.74 1.28 -1.01
N ALA A 65 -1.71 0.19 -1.77
CA ALA A 65 -0.52 -0.64 -1.90
C ALA A 65 0.69 0.18 -2.38
N GLY A 66 0.50 1.04 -3.38
CA GLY A 66 1.55 1.95 -3.86
C GLY A 66 1.97 3.01 -2.86
N HIS A 67 1.05 3.58 -2.09
CA HIS A 67 1.39 4.52 -1.02
C HIS A 67 2.22 3.85 0.07
N ILE A 68 1.81 2.68 0.53
CA ILE A 68 2.52 1.93 1.57
C ILE A 68 3.91 1.53 1.07
N ALA A 69 4.03 1.01 -0.16
CA ALA A 69 5.33 0.64 -0.75
C ALA A 69 6.34 1.81 -0.76
N ARG A 70 5.87 3.02 -1.07
CA ARG A 70 6.71 4.23 -1.07
C ARG A 70 7.20 4.64 0.32
N THR A 71 6.43 4.37 1.36
CA THR A 71 6.80 4.71 2.74
C THR A 71 7.81 3.74 3.34
N ILE A 72 7.99 2.55 2.77
CA ILE A 72 8.99 1.58 3.24
C ILE A 72 10.38 2.05 2.83
N ASN A 73 11.22 2.33 3.82
CA ASN A 73 12.62 2.70 3.62
C ASN A 73 13.49 1.45 3.38
N ILE A 74 14.25 1.48 2.29
CA ILE A 74 15.19 0.41 1.88
C ILE A 74 16.65 0.86 1.86
N ASN A 75 16.90 2.16 2.09
CA ASN A 75 18.25 2.70 2.16
C ASN A 75 18.92 2.22 3.45
#